data_AF-A0A527JBK3-F1
#
_entry.id   AF-A0A527JBK3-F1
#
_cell.length_a   1.000
_cell.length_b   1.000
_cell.length_c   1.000
_cell.angle_alpha   90.00
_cell.angle_beta   90.00
_cell.angle_gamma   90.00
#
_symmetry.space_group_name_H-M   'P 1'
#
loop_
_entity.id
_entity.type
_entity.pdbx_description
1 polymer ?
#
loop_
_entity_poly.entity_id
_entity_poly.type
_entity_poly.pdbx_seq_one_letter_code
_entity_poly.pdbx_strand_id
1 'polypeptide(L)'
;MSGAETLLPIEVPPSSPGAPLPHVFADESRLLVAYIANAPDTSFDGTNPRSVSPATVNQHVVVLTADPYLAFQFGPPNDETISGHRLYALGLRPYEAFEVRNSAWIASLEKTNRVHPSHTPELFSNYRHFILTFHDSMLEFIAESFSTSLHNGTVLTVLMEGVGRRA
;
A
#
# COMPACT_ATOMS: atom_id res chain seq x y z
N MET A 1 16.29 -8.40 22.29
CA MET A 1 14.95 -7.86 22.54
C MET A 1 14.63 -6.94 21.39
N SER A 2 13.59 -7.21 20.59
CA SER A 2 13.15 -6.25 19.56
C SER A 2 12.60 -5.02 20.28
N GLY A 3 12.95 -3.82 19.82
CA GLY A 3 12.38 -2.58 20.36
C GLY A 3 10.87 -2.51 20.17
N ALA A 4 10.21 -1.55 20.82
CA ALA A 4 8.80 -1.26 20.54
C ALA A 4 8.61 -0.85 19.07
N GLU A 5 7.47 -1.20 18.47
CA GLU A 5 7.10 -0.72 17.14
C GLU A 5 7.03 0.80 17.14
N THR A 6 7.51 1.42 16.06
CA THR A 6 7.37 2.86 15.82
C THR A 6 6.91 3.09 14.40
N LEU A 7 6.08 4.10 14.20
CA LEU A 7 5.55 4.46 12.89
C LEU A 7 6.29 5.68 12.33
N LEU A 8 6.85 5.54 11.14
CA LEU A 8 7.55 6.61 10.43
C LEU A 8 6.73 7.00 9.19
N PRO A 9 6.24 8.24 9.07
CA PRO A 9 5.61 8.71 7.84
C PRO A 9 6.57 8.60 6.65
N ILE A 10 6.06 8.18 5.50
CA ILE A 10 6.80 8.13 4.25
C ILE A 10 6.04 8.86 3.15
N GLU A 11 6.78 9.37 2.17
CA GLU A 11 6.19 10.02 1.02
C GLU A 11 5.83 9.00 -0.06
N VAL A 12 4.56 9.02 -0.45
CA VAL A 12 4.04 8.40 -1.67
C VAL A 12 3.14 9.42 -2.36
N PRO A 13 2.90 9.32 -3.67
CA PRO A 13 1.89 10.15 -4.32
C PRO A 13 0.55 10.07 -3.57
N PRO A 14 -0.06 11.20 -3.17
CA PRO A 14 -1.28 11.17 -2.36
C PRO A 14 -2.42 10.52 -3.13
N SER A 15 -3.28 9.75 -2.44
CA SER A 15 -4.47 9.16 -3.04
C SER A 15 -5.65 10.15 -3.04
N SER A 16 -6.56 10.01 -4.00
CA SER A 16 -7.79 10.80 -4.06
C SER A 16 -8.60 10.62 -2.77
N PRO A 17 -8.98 11.72 -2.07
CA PRO A 17 -9.68 11.60 -0.80
C PRO A 17 -11.11 11.07 -0.96
N GLY A 18 -11.77 11.32 -2.10
CA GLY A 18 -13.15 10.90 -2.32
C GLY A 18 -13.30 9.54 -2.98
N ALA A 19 -12.37 9.15 -3.85
CA ALA A 19 -12.47 7.90 -4.62
C ALA A 19 -11.07 7.39 -4.99
N PRO A 20 -10.28 6.88 -4.02
CA PRO A 20 -8.95 6.36 -4.28
C PRO A 20 -8.99 5.07 -5.11
N LEU A 21 -10.06 4.27 -4.99
CA LEU A 21 -10.29 3.02 -5.71
C LEU A 21 -9.03 2.13 -5.81
N PRO A 22 -8.40 1.74 -4.68
CA PRO A 22 -7.22 0.88 -4.72
C PRO A 22 -7.54 -0.48 -5.34
N HIS A 23 -6.72 -0.91 -6.28
CA HIS A 23 -6.76 -2.24 -6.90
C HIS A 23 -5.42 -2.93 -6.71
N VAL A 24 -5.47 -4.19 -6.28
CA VAL A 24 -4.28 -4.98 -5.97
C VAL A 24 -4.15 -6.15 -6.94
N PHE A 25 -2.95 -6.35 -7.46
CA PHE A 25 -2.51 -7.59 -8.08
C PHE A 25 -1.34 -8.15 -7.26
N ALA A 26 -1.39 -9.45 -6.97
CA ALA A 26 -0.30 -10.14 -6.30
C ALA A 26 -0.08 -11.51 -6.95
N ASP A 27 1.17 -11.82 -7.28
CA ASP A 27 1.64 -13.17 -7.62
C ASP A 27 2.61 -13.68 -6.53
N GLU A 28 3.38 -14.74 -6.76
CA GLU A 28 4.33 -15.27 -5.76
C GLU A 28 5.49 -14.30 -5.45
N SER A 29 5.75 -13.33 -6.32
CA SER A 29 6.92 -12.44 -6.25
C SER A 29 6.55 -10.96 -6.20
N ARG A 30 5.55 -10.54 -6.98
CA ARG A 30 5.24 -9.14 -7.24
C ARG A 30 3.94 -8.73 -6.58
N LEU A 31 3.97 -7.56 -5.96
CA LEU A 31 2.80 -6.84 -5.48
C LEU A 31 2.69 -5.54 -6.28
N LEU A 32 1.58 -5.39 -7.01
CA LEU A 32 1.24 -4.16 -7.72
C LEU A 32 -0.03 -3.58 -7.13
N VAL A 33 -0.02 -2.28 -6.85
CA VAL A 33 -1.16 -1.57 -6.28
C VAL A 33 -1.40 -0.30 -7.08
N ALA A 34 -2.55 -0.25 -7.73
CA ALA A 34 -3.00 0.90 -8.49
C ALA A 34 -4.05 1.69 -7.70
N TYR A 35 -3.92 3.01 -7.63
CA TYR A 35 -4.93 3.88 -7.04
C TYR A 35 -4.99 5.23 -7.76
N ILE A 36 -6.12 5.91 -7.66
CA ILE A 36 -6.31 7.25 -8.21
C ILE A 36 -5.56 8.25 -7.35
N ALA A 37 -4.67 9.02 -7.98
CA ALA A 37 -3.91 10.08 -7.33
C ALA A 37 -4.81 11.27 -6.97
N ASN A 38 -4.46 11.99 -5.92
CA ASN A 38 -4.99 13.33 -5.67
C ASN A 38 -4.30 14.32 -6.62
N ALA A 39 -4.83 14.42 -7.83
CA ALA A 39 -4.42 15.41 -8.80
C ALA A 39 -5.43 16.56 -8.84
N PRO A 40 -4.98 17.83 -8.91
CA PRO A 40 -5.90 18.95 -9.04
C PRO A 40 -6.65 18.87 -10.39
N ASP A 41 -7.95 18.63 -10.36
CA ASP A 41 -8.80 18.80 -11.55
C ASP A 41 -9.11 20.29 -11.71
N THR A 42 -8.29 20.98 -12.50
CA THR A 42 -8.49 22.40 -12.83
C THR A 42 -9.82 22.70 -13.54
N SER A 43 -10.52 21.68 -14.04
CA SER A 43 -11.84 21.80 -14.68
C SER A 43 -13.01 21.59 -13.74
N PHE A 44 -12.75 21.21 -12.47
CA PHE A 44 -13.78 20.89 -11.49
C PHE A 44 -14.12 22.10 -10.62
N ASP A 45 -15.36 22.58 -10.73
CA ASP A 45 -15.84 23.77 -10.01
C ASP A 45 -16.43 23.45 -8.61
N GLY A 46 -16.38 22.18 -8.18
CA GLY A 46 -16.90 21.75 -6.88
C GLY A 46 -18.42 21.63 -6.78
N THR A 47 -19.17 21.93 -7.85
CA THR A 47 -20.64 22.05 -7.77
C THR A 47 -21.39 20.74 -8.03
N ASN A 48 -20.75 19.75 -8.69
CA ASN A 48 -21.40 18.49 -9.05
C ASN A 48 -20.49 17.30 -8.74
N PRO A 49 -20.83 16.43 -7.77
CA PRO A 49 -20.01 15.24 -7.48
C PRO A 49 -19.93 14.35 -8.73
N ARG A 50 -18.71 14.10 -9.21
CA ARG A 50 -18.46 13.16 -10.32
C ARG A 50 -18.28 11.76 -9.72
N SER A 51 -19.16 10.83 -10.09
CA SER A 51 -18.97 9.43 -9.74
C SER A 51 -17.79 8.86 -10.53
N VAL A 52 -16.82 8.29 -9.82
CA VAL A 52 -15.64 7.66 -10.40
C VAL A 52 -15.75 6.15 -10.20
N SER A 53 -15.45 5.40 -11.26
CA SER A 53 -15.40 3.94 -11.26
C SER A 53 -14.02 3.47 -11.72
N PRO A 54 -13.67 2.18 -11.55
CA PRO A 54 -12.39 1.64 -12.01
C PRO A 54 -12.14 1.79 -13.53
N ALA A 55 -13.21 1.96 -14.31
CA ALA A 55 -13.19 2.14 -15.76
C ALA A 55 -13.28 3.63 -16.19
N THR A 56 -13.35 4.57 -15.24
CA THR A 56 -13.37 6.00 -15.56
C THR A 56 -12.03 6.38 -16.20
N VAL A 57 -12.11 7.01 -17.37
CA VAL A 57 -10.96 7.42 -18.18
C VAL A 57 -10.32 8.71 -17.67
N ASN A 58 -9.13 9.01 -18.19
CA ASN A 58 -8.38 10.24 -17.93
C ASN A 58 -8.11 10.50 -16.43
N GLN A 59 -7.92 9.44 -15.66
CA GLN A 59 -7.49 9.55 -14.26
C GLN A 59 -5.97 9.55 -14.19
N HIS A 60 -5.44 10.29 -13.23
CA HIS A 60 -4.06 10.15 -12.80
C HIS A 60 -3.97 8.92 -11.88
N VAL A 61 -3.32 7.86 -12.34
CA VAL A 61 -3.23 6.58 -11.63
C VAL A 61 -1.80 6.36 -11.16
N VAL A 62 -1.62 6.14 -9.87
CA VAL A 62 -0.34 5.74 -9.29
C VAL A 62 -0.30 4.23 -9.25
N VAL A 63 0.82 3.66 -9.69
CA VAL A 63 1.14 2.24 -9.51
C VAL A 63 2.32 2.13 -8.58
N LEU A 64 2.09 1.52 -7.41
CA LEU A 64 3.14 1.05 -6.51
C LEU A 64 3.52 -0.38 -6.91
N THR A 65 4.82 -0.64 -7.03
CA THR A 65 5.34 -1.98 -7.35
C THR A 65 6.40 -2.38 -6.32
N ALA A 66 6.19 -3.54 -5.69
CA ALA A 66 7.17 -4.21 -4.84
C ALA A 66 7.52 -5.59 -5.44
N ASP A 67 8.81 -5.82 -5.67
CA ASP A 67 9.35 -7.05 -6.25
C ASP A 67 10.78 -7.28 -5.71
N PRO A 68 11.02 -8.31 -4.87
CA PRO A 68 10.03 -9.20 -4.29
C PRO A 68 9.27 -8.56 -3.11
N TYR A 69 8.02 -9.00 -2.90
CA TYR A 69 7.32 -8.83 -1.62
C TYR A 69 7.30 -10.16 -0.84
N LEU A 70 7.05 -10.09 0.47
CA LEU A 70 6.99 -11.25 1.37
C LEU A 70 5.56 -11.59 1.82
N ALA A 71 4.78 -10.57 2.18
CA ALA A 71 3.40 -10.72 2.63
C ALA A 71 2.64 -9.42 2.42
N PHE A 72 1.32 -9.50 2.27
CA PHE A 72 0.44 -8.34 2.27
C PHE A 72 -0.92 -8.64 2.91
N GLN A 73 -1.60 -7.58 3.37
CA GLN A 73 -2.97 -7.57 3.84
C GLN A 73 -3.67 -6.37 3.20
N PHE A 74 -4.87 -6.57 2.67
CA PHE A 74 -5.66 -5.53 2.04
C PHE A 74 -7.12 -5.63 2.48
N GLY A 75 -7.70 -4.53 2.91
CA GLY A 75 -9.09 -4.47 3.38
C GLY A 75 -9.24 -3.55 4.60
N PRO A 76 -9.94 -3.94 5.67
CA PRO A 76 -10.17 -3.08 6.82
C PRO A 76 -8.88 -2.76 7.59
N PRO A 77 -8.84 -1.65 8.34
CA PRO A 77 -9.92 -0.69 8.58
C PRO A 77 -10.09 0.34 7.46
N ASN A 78 -11.26 0.98 7.42
CA ASN A 78 -11.49 2.23 6.67
C ASN A 78 -11.12 3.45 7.55
N ASP A 79 -11.23 4.65 7.01
CA ASP A 79 -10.91 5.89 7.74
C ASP A 79 -11.78 6.12 8.99
N GLU A 80 -13.06 5.76 8.94
CA GLU A 80 -14.00 5.86 10.07
C GLU A 80 -13.65 4.90 11.23
N THR A 81 -13.04 3.77 10.92
CA THR A 81 -12.71 2.71 11.89
C THR A 81 -11.22 2.59 12.19
N ILE A 82 -10.39 3.49 11.63
CA ILE A 82 -8.93 3.45 11.76
C ILE A 82 -8.44 3.54 13.21
N SER A 83 -9.24 4.12 14.11
CA SER A 83 -8.93 4.17 15.55
C SER A 83 -8.89 2.79 16.22
N GLY A 84 -9.52 1.78 15.61
CA GLY A 84 -9.44 0.39 16.05
C GLY A 84 -8.15 -0.32 15.65
N HIS A 85 -7.33 0.28 14.78
CA HIS A 85 -6.08 -0.32 14.33
C HIS A 85 -5.03 -0.34 15.45
N ARG A 86 -4.28 -1.45 15.56
CA ARG A 86 -3.24 -1.62 16.61
C ARG A 86 -2.17 -0.52 16.60
N LEU A 87 -1.89 0.07 15.44
CA LEU A 87 -0.89 1.13 15.27
C LEU A 87 -1.46 2.55 15.39
N TYR A 88 -2.76 2.71 15.65
CA TYR A 88 -3.40 4.03 15.75
C TYR A 88 -2.79 4.90 16.87
N ALA A 89 -2.54 4.29 18.03
CA ALA A 89 -1.90 4.95 19.16
C ALA A 89 -0.44 5.38 18.87
N LEU A 90 0.19 4.78 17.84
CA LEU A 90 1.54 5.10 17.39
C LEU A 90 1.57 6.16 16.29
N GLY A 91 0.41 6.74 15.94
CA GLY A 91 0.32 7.85 14.98
C GLY A 91 -0.24 7.48 13.61
N LEU A 92 -0.78 6.28 13.41
CA LEU A 92 -1.42 5.91 12.14
C LEU A 92 -2.64 6.81 11.89
N ARG A 93 -2.72 7.41 10.70
CA ARG A 93 -3.79 8.33 10.27
C ARG A 93 -4.28 7.94 8.87
N PRO A 94 -5.53 8.31 8.52
CA PRO A 94 -6.10 8.00 7.21
C PRO A 94 -5.46 8.87 6.12
N TYR A 95 -5.49 8.41 4.87
CA TYR A 95 -4.93 9.10 3.70
C TYR A 95 -3.41 9.34 3.75
N GLU A 96 -2.70 8.60 4.59
CA GLU A 96 -1.26 8.68 4.79
C GLU A 96 -0.56 7.33 4.54
N ALA A 97 0.76 7.38 4.36
CA ALA A 97 1.60 6.21 4.20
C ALA A 97 2.71 6.17 5.25
N PHE A 98 3.07 4.97 5.69
CA PHE A 98 4.00 4.78 6.80
C PHE A 98 4.92 3.58 6.57
N GLU A 99 6.10 3.64 7.20
CA GLU A 99 6.94 2.48 7.48
C GLU A 99 6.85 2.13 8.97
N VAL A 100 6.62 0.86 9.28
CA VAL A 100 6.64 0.33 10.65
C VAL A 100 8.04 -0.18 10.97
N ARG A 101 8.75 0.51 11.86
CA ARG A 101 10.05 0.06 12.38
C ARG A 101 9.84 -0.91 13.53
N ASN A 102 10.80 -1.83 13.71
CA ASN A 102 10.72 -2.93 14.68
C ASN A 102 9.44 -3.78 14.52
N SER A 103 9.02 -3.99 13.27
CA SER A 103 7.74 -4.64 12.92
C SER A 103 7.53 -5.97 13.64
N ALA A 104 6.47 -6.04 14.44
CA ALA A 104 6.05 -7.28 15.09
C ALA A 104 5.58 -8.33 14.06
N TRP A 105 5.08 -7.88 12.91
CA TRP A 105 4.65 -8.77 11.83
C TRP A 105 5.85 -9.47 11.17
N ILE A 106 6.92 -8.74 10.88
CA ILE A 106 8.18 -9.34 10.36
C ILE A 106 8.74 -10.34 11.39
N ALA A 107 8.79 -9.96 12.67
CA ALA A 107 9.25 -10.85 13.74
C ALA A 107 8.39 -12.12 13.84
N SER A 108 7.07 -12.01 13.62
CA SER A 108 6.17 -13.16 13.60
C SER A 108 6.43 -14.09 12.42
N LEU A 109 6.66 -13.53 11.22
CA LEU A 109 6.98 -14.33 10.02
C LEU A 109 8.33 -15.05 10.17
N GLU A 110 9.35 -14.35 10.67
CA GLU A 110 10.66 -14.91 10.98
C GLU A 110 10.54 -16.07 11.97
N LYS A 111 9.79 -15.87 13.07
CA LYS A 111 9.55 -16.90 14.09
C LYS A 111 8.85 -18.13 13.50
N THR A 112 7.85 -17.96 12.64
CA THR A 112 7.17 -19.07 11.96
C THR A 112 8.13 -19.85 11.07
N ASN A 113 9.07 -19.18 10.40
CA ASN A 113 10.05 -19.81 9.52
C ASN A 113 11.11 -20.67 10.26
N ARG A 114 11.22 -20.57 11.60
CA ARG A 114 12.23 -21.30 12.40
C ARG A 114 12.10 -22.82 12.38
N VAL A 115 10.96 -23.34 11.96
CA VAL A 115 10.78 -24.80 11.79
C VAL A 115 11.64 -25.36 10.66
N HIS A 116 12.13 -24.50 9.76
CA HIS A 116 13.01 -24.90 8.67
C HIS A 116 14.43 -25.20 9.18
N PRO A 117 15.01 -26.37 8.90
CA PRO A 117 16.34 -26.76 9.41
C PRO A 117 17.48 -25.81 9.02
N SER A 118 17.34 -25.10 7.90
CA SER A 118 18.32 -24.11 7.41
C SER A 118 17.90 -22.66 7.70
N HIS A 119 17.03 -22.44 8.68
CA HIS A 119 16.59 -21.11 9.05
C HIS A 119 17.77 -20.22 9.46
N THR A 120 17.84 -19.03 8.86
CA THR A 120 18.74 -17.95 9.25
C THR A 120 17.92 -16.67 9.41
N PRO A 121 17.96 -15.98 10.58
CA PRO A 121 17.22 -14.74 10.81
C PRO A 121 17.54 -13.64 9.80
N GLU A 122 18.75 -13.68 9.22
CA GLU A 122 19.25 -12.73 8.24
C GLU A 122 18.38 -12.68 6.97
N LEU A 123 17.63 -13.74 6.65
CA LEU A 123 16.67 -13.76 5.53
C LEU A 123 15.56 -12.71 5.68
N PHE A 124 15.27 -12.27 6.91
CA PHE A 124 14.23 -11.27 7.17
C PHE A 124 14.81 -9.86 7.38
N SER A 125 16.13 -9.70 7.38
CA SER A 125 16.81 -8.46 7.81
C SER A 125 16.65 -7.29 6.84
N ASN A 126 16.51 -7.57 5.53
CA ASN A 126 16.31 -6.54 4.51
C ASN A 126 14.85 -6.15 4.31
N TYR A 127 13.91 -6.93 4.86
CA TYR A 127 12.49 -6.66 4.69
C TYR A 127 12.04 -5.50 5.57
N ARG A 128 11.17 -4.67 5.00
CA ARG A 128 10.57 -3.49 5.62
C ARG A 128 9.05 -3.63 5.57
N HIS A 129 8.38 -3.05 6.56
CA HIS A 129 6.93 -3.12 6.68
C HIS A 129 6.32 -1.76 6.34
N PHE A 130 5.44 -1.72 5.36
CA PHE A 130 4.80 -0.52 4.85
C PHE A 130 3.28 -0.57 5.00
N ILE A 131 2.67 0.59 5.18
CA ILE A 131 1.22 0.77 5.31
C ILE A 131 0.79 1.94 4.43
N LEU A 132 -0.25 1.75 3.61
CA LEU A 132 -0.97 2.80 2.90
C LEU A 132 -2.42 2.80 3.39
N THR A 133 -2.94 3.96 3.76
CA THR A 133 -4.32 4.12 4.22
C THR A 133 -5.14 4.86 3.16
N PHE A 134 -6.29 4.31 2.81
CA PHE A 134 -7.25 4.88 1.87
C PHE A 134 -8.57 5.18 2.59
N HIS A 135 -9.56 5.71 1.86
CA HIS A 135 -10.90 5.98 2.38
C HIS A 135 -11.54 4.70 2.96
N ASP A 136 -11.76 3.68 2.12
CA ASP A 136 -12.53 2.48 2.50
C ASP A 136 -11.68 1.30 2.98
N SER A 137 -10.35 1.40 2.86
CA SER A 137 -9.45 0.28 3.11
C SER A 137 -8.03 0.72 3.44
N MET A 138 -7.23 -0.22 3.90
CA MET A 138 -5.80 -0.13 4.12
C MET A 138 -5.10 -1.24 3.36
N LEU A 139 -3.87 -0.96 2.96
CA LEU A 139 -2.91 -1.96 2.52
C LEU A 139 -1.73 -1.97 3.49
N GLU A 140 -1.44 -3.11 4.10
CA GLU A 140 -0.17 -3.38 4.79
C GLU A 140 0.63 -4.39 3.97
N PHE A 141 1.93 -4.18 3.78
CA PHE A 141 2.78 -5.14 3.07
C PHE A 141 4.23 -5.13 3.55
N ILE A 142 4.92 -6.25 3.33
CA ILE A 142 6.32 -6.43 3.66
C ILE A 142 7.11 -6.66 2.38
N ALA A 143 8.12 -5.84 2.13
CA ALA A 143 9.01 -5.92 0.96
C ALA A 143 10.37 -5.31 1.29
N GLU A 144 11.41 -5.61 0.52
CA GLU A 144 12.72 -4.95 0.70
C GLU A 144 12.64 -3.47 0.32
N SER A 145 11.93 -3.18 -0.76
CA SER A 145 11.64 -1.83 -1.23
C SER A 145 10.39 -1.83 -2.13
N PHE A 146 9.93 -0.65 -2.50
CA PHE A 146 8.93 -0.48 -3.55
C PHE A 146 9.26 0.76 -4.38
N SER A 147 8.70 0.83 -5.58
CA SER A 147 8.75 2.00 -6.45
C SER A 147 7.34 2.51 -6.74
N THR A 148 7.23 3.77 -7.14
CA THR A 148 5.97 4.36 -7.60
C THR A 148 6.13 4.91 -9.01
N SER A 149 5.06 4.84 -9.79
CA SER A 149 4.99 5.42 -11.13
C SER A 149 3.62 6.04 -11.36
N LEU A 150 3.58 7.14 -12.11
CA LEU A 150 2.37 7.88 -12.43
C LEU A 150 1.97 7.65 -13.89
N HIS A 151 0.71 7.31 -14.12
CA HIS A 151 0.16 7.02 -15.43
C HIS A 151 -1.14 7.79 -15.63
N ASN A 152 -1.57 7.92 -16.89
CA ASN A 152 -2.88 8.45 -17.25
C ASN A 152 -3.72 7.31 -17.83
N GLY A 153 -4.94 7.13 -17.34
CA GLY A 153 -5.82 6.09 -17.85
C GLY A 153 -6.94 5.72 -16.89
N THR A 154 -7.39 4.46 -16.98
CA THR A 154 -8.28 3.85 -15.99
C THR A 154 -7.44 3.06 -15.00
N VAL A 155 -7.91 2.92 -13.75
CA VAL A 155 -7.17 2.17 -12.73
C VAL A 155 -6.95 0.71 -13.16
N LEU A 156 -7.99 0.09 -13.72
CA LEU A 156 -7.92 -1.32 -14.14
C LEU A 156 -6.95 -1.53 -15.30
N THR A 157 -7.03 -0.71 -16.36
CA THR A 157 -6.15 -0.85 -17.53
C THR A 157 -4.70 -0.61 -17.15
N VAL A 158 -4.43 0.45 -16.37
CA VAL A 158 -3.07 0.77 -15.91
C VAL A 158 -2.48 -0.35 -15.06
N LEU A 159 -3.27 -0.94 -14.14
CA LEU A 159 -2.83 -2.08 -13.34
C LEU A 159 -2.47 -3.27 -14.25
N MET A 160 -3.36 -3.65 -15.18
CA MET A 160 -3.13 -4.79 -16.07
C MET A 160 -1.93 -4.60 -17.00
N GLU A 161 -1.69 -3.38 -17.47
CA GLU A 161 -0.46 -3.05 -18.21
C GLU A 161 0.78 -3.24 -17.32
N GLY A 162 0.73 -2.81 -16.06
CA GLY A 162 1.79 -3.03 -15.09
C GLY A 162 2.08 -4.51 -14.85
N VAL A 163 1.05 -5.34 -14.76
CA VAL A 163 1.18 -6.80 -14.61
C VAL A 163 1.95 -7.42 -15.78
N GLY A 164 1.66 -6.96 -17.00
CA GLY A 164 2.28 -7.46 -18.24
C GLY A 164 3.73 -7.01 -18.46
N ARG A 165 4.20 -5.97 -17.76
CA ARG A 165 5.60 -5.53 -17.80
C ARG A 165 6.41 -6.40 -16.82
N ARG A 166 7.36 -7.18 -17.34
CA ARG A 166 8.41 -7.78 -16.50
C ARG A 166 9.46 -6.70 -16.22
N ALA A 167 9.93 -6.63 -14.98
CA ALA A 167 11.06 -5.80 -14.58
C ALA A 167 12.35 -6.26 -15.26
#